data_AF-A0A2N0PLE1-F1
#
_entry.id   AF-A0A2N0PLE1-F1
#
_cell.length_a   1.000
_cell.length_b   1.000
_cell.length_c   1.000
_cell.angle_alpha   90.00
_cell.angle_beta   90.00
_cell.angle_gamma   90.00
#
_symmetry.space_group_name_H-M   'P 1'
#
loop_
_entity.id
_entity.type
_entity.pdbx_description
1 polymer ?
#
loop_
_entity_poly.entity_id
_entity_poly.type
_entity_poly.pdbx_seq_one_letter_code
_entity_poly.pdbx_strand_id
1 'polypeptide(L)'
;MLEGLDWNRSADLPEEYTCKELDSIKWSVNHWKKTGKTAIKVSELIYVDNESGKKLCELKELDEFKYFPPREIFVFACKCIENGDLIMITKQGIRIFTIIQPSKKIKMRYFWDNDRWREIWKSSKKLEKPFDFDQVKVELSRRRNKLPPLDITRLIELYETFYVENNYRIWPFKDLLRNYLQDTTTLAKYGKKILYKAIDAKKGNIVELICNMCL
;
A
#
# COMPACT_ATOMS: atom_id res chain seq x y z
N MET A 1 -13.45 0.09 -14.59
CA MET A 1 -14.10 0.39 -13.28
C MET A 1 -13.36 1.45 -12.43
N LEU A 2 -12.08 1.76 -12.69
CA LEU A 2 -11.29 2.82 -12.02
C LEU A 2 -11.00 4.03 -12.93
N GLU A 3 -11.72 4.14 -14.05
CA GLU A 3 -11.56 5.20 -15.05
C GLU A 3 -12.13 6.53 -14.53
N GLY A 4 -11.42 7.63 -14.78
CA GLY A 4 -11.82 9.00 -14.43
C GLY A 4 -11.20 9.60 -13.16
N LEU A 5 -10.38 8.84 -12.43
CA LEU A 5 -9.65 9.33 -11.26
C LEU A 5 -8.17 9.53 -11.60
N ASP A 6 -7.64 10.73 -11.35
CA ASP A 6 -6.23 11.06 -11.56
C ASP A 6 -5.39 10.61 -10.35
N TRP A 7 -5.06 9.32 -10.34
CA TRP A 7 -4.37 8.66 -9.23
C TRP A 7 -2.93 9.13 -9.02
N ASN A 8 -2.35 9.82 -10.00
CA ASN A 8 -0.99 10.34 -9.92
C ASN A 8 -0.89 11.59 -9.05
N ARG A 9 -2.02 12.24 -8.74
CA ARG A 9 -2.06 13.45 -7.91
C ARG A 9 -2.22 13.12 -6.43
N SER A 10 -1.16 12.61 -5.83
CA SER A 10 -0.98 12.68 -4.38
C SER A 10 0.10 13.70 -4.05
N ALA A 11 -0.12 14.53 -3.04
CA ALA A 11 0.86 15.51 -2.58
C ALA A 11 2.05 14.86 -1.83
N ASP A 12 2.02 13.54 -1.63
CA ASP A 12 2.93 12.81 -0.74
C ASP A 12 3.53 11.54 -1.39
N LEU A 13 3.51 11.41 -2.71
CA LEU A 13 4.19 10.32 -3.43
C LEU A 13 5.56 10.83 -3.90
N PRO A 14 6.70 10.34 -3.36
CA PRO A 14 8.03 10.80 -3.75
C PRO A 14 8.36 10.41 -5.20
N GLU A 15 8.81 11.31 -6.07
CA GLU A 15 8.93 11.06 -7.53
C GLU A 15 9.84 9.87 -7.93
N GLU A 16 10.72 9.42 -7.04
CA GLU A 16 11.92 8.61 -7.37
C GLU A 16 11.70 7.10 -7.59
N TYR A 17 10.46 6.60 -7.60
CA TYR A 17 10.16 5.18 -7.90
C TYR A 17 9.06 5.08 -8.96
N THR A 18 9.41 5.40 -10.19
CA THR A 18 8.60 5.11 -11.39
C THR A 18 9.16 3.88 -12.07
N CYS A 19 8.40 2.80 -12.13
CA CYS A 19 8.80 1.61 -12.86
C CYS A 19 8.75 1.92 -14.36
N LYS A 20 9.92 2.07 -15.01
CA LYS A 20 10.02 2.20 -16.48
C LYS A 20 9.77 0.87 -17.22
N GLU A 21 9.68 -0.24 -16.50
CA GLU A 21 9.52 -1.61 -17.04
C GLU A 21 8.07 -2.13 -16.88
N LEU A 22 7.08 -1.29 -17.20
CA LEU A 22 5.66 -1.64 -17.08
C LEU A 22 5.26 -2.88 -17.90
N ASP A 23 5.99 -3.17 -18.97
CA ASP A 23 5.62 -4.21 -19.93
C ASP A 23 5.96 -5.61 -19.42
N SER A 24 7.10 -5.78 -18.74
CA SER A 24 7.54 -7.08 -18.20
C SER A 24 7.00 -7.35 -16.80
N ILE A 25 6.72 -6.33 -16.00
CA ILE A 25 6.25 -6.50 -14.63
C ILE A 25 4.73 -6.75 -14.58
N LYS A 26 4.30 -7.76 -13.81
CA LYS A 26 2.90 -8.09 -13.59
C LYS A 26 2.59 -8.22 -12.11
N TRP A 27 1.57 -7.49 -11.67
CA TRP A 27 1.00 -7.63 -10.33
C TRP A 27 -0.09 -8.70 -10.32
N SER A 28 -0.17 -9.49 -9.24
CA SER A 28 -1.30 -10.35 -8.96
C SER A 28 -1.75 -10.22 -7.50
N VAL A 29 -3.06 -10.25 -7.28
CA VAL A 29 -3.65 -10.13 -5.94
C VAL A 29 -4.57 -11.32 -5.72
N ASN A 30 -4.21 -12.16 -4.74
CA ASN A 30 -4.98 -13.34 -4.39
C ASN A 30 -5.65 -13.12 -3.03
N HIS A 31 -6.97 -13.25 -2.98
CA HIS A 31 -7.75 -13.14 -1.75
C HIS A 31 -8.50 -14.45 -1.44
N TRP A 32 -8.26 -15.02 -0.27
CA TRP A 32 -8.89 -16.27 0.17
C TRP A 32 -10.07 -15.96 1.11
N LYS A 33 -11.29 -16.08 0.59
CA LYS A 33 -12.54 -15.77 1.32
C LYS A 33 -12.65 -16.47 2.69
N LYS A 34 -12.22 -17.74 2.79
CA LYS A 34 -12.35 -18.55 4.02
C LYS A 34 -11.45 -18.04 5.16
N THR A 35 -10.23 -17.65 4.84
CA THR A 35 -9.24 -17.21 5.83
C THR A 35 -9.19 -15.69 5.97
N GLY A 36 -9.77 -14.95 5.01
CA GLY A 36 -9.61 -13.51 4.88
C GLY A 36 -8.18 -13.09 4.54
N LYS A 37 -7.30 -14.05 4.18
CA LYS A 37 -5.93 -13.77 3.79
C LYS A 37 -5.94 -13.10 2.42
N THR A 38 -5.07 -12.11 2.25
CA THR A 38 -4.73 -11.57 0.94
C THR A 38 -3.23 -11.73 0.75
N ALA A 39 -2.78 -11.93 -0.48
CA ALA A 39 -1.38 -11.85 -0.87
C ALA A 39 -1.27 -11.00 -2.13
N ILE A 40 -0.26 -10.14 -2.18
CA ILE A 40 0.11 -9.39 -3.37
C ILE A 40 1.41 -10.00 -3.86
N LYS A 41 1.46 -10.35 -5.13
CA LYS A 41 2.67 -10.85 -5.78
C LYS A 41 3.05 -9.96 -6.94
N VAL A 42 4.34 -9.90 -7.19
CA VAL A 42 4.88 -9.30 -8.40
C VAL A 42 5.73 -10.33 -9.12
N SER A 43 5.54 -10.41 -10.43
CA SER A 43 6.24 -11.31 -11.33
C SER A 43 6.82 -10.54 -12.49
N GLU A 44 7.91 -11.06 -13.05
CA GLU A 44 8.55 -10.55 -14.26
C GLU A 44 8.35 -11.53 -15.41
N LEU A 45 7.96 -10.99 -16.55
CA LEU A 45 7.86 -11.69 -17.82
C LEU A 45 9.27 -11.88 -18.40
N ILE A 46 9.69 -13.13 -18.54
CA ILE A 46 10.98 -13.51 -19.08
C ILE A 46 10.75 -14.24 -20.40
N TYR A 47 11.53 -13.86 -21.41
CA TYR A 47 11.57 -14.56 -22.68
C TYR A 47 12.72 -15.55 -22.68
N VAL A 48 12.40 -16.83 -22.84
CA VAL A 48 13.38 -17.91 -22.89
C VAL A 48 13.41 -18.47 -24.30
N ASP A 49 14.59 -18.52 -24.91
CA ASP A 49 14.78 -19.18 -26.20
C ASP A 49 14.80 -20.69 -25.97
N ASN A 50 13.94 -21.41 -26.68
CA ASN A 50 13.94 -22.86 -26.65
C ASN A 50 14.87 -23.42 -27.74
N GLU A 51 15.31 -24.68 -27.61
CA GLU A 51 16.21 -25.36 -28.59
C GLU A 51 15.66 -25.39 -30.03
N SER A 52 14.37 -25.09 -30.21
CA SER A 52 13.66 -24.99 -31.49
C SER A 52 13.53 -23.55 -32.03
N GLY A 53 14.13 -22.55 -31.39
CA GLY A 53 14.04 -21.14 -31.79
C GLY A 53 12.70 -20.46 -31.49
N LYS A 54 11.76 -21.14 -30.82
CA LYS A 54 10.51 -20.52 -30.32
C LYS A 54 10.78 -19.79 -29.02
N LYS A 55 10.45 -18.49 -28.97
CA LYS A 55 10.43 -17.69 -27.74
C LYS A 55 9.28 -18.15 -26.84
N LEU A 56 9.62 -18.81 -25.74
CA LEU A 56 8.70 -19.08 -24.64
C LEU A 56 8.64 -17.88 -23.71
N CYS A 57 7.47 -17.68 -23.13
CA CYS A 57 7.19 -16.58 -22.24
C CYS A 57 6.86 -17.17 -20.86
N GLU A 58 7.70 -16.88 -19.87
CA GLU A 58 7.56 -17.39 -18.50
C GLU A 58 7.39 -16.23 -17.50
N LEU A 59 6.59 -16.46 -16.46
CA LEU A 59 6.44 -15.51 -15.35
C LEU A 59 7.28 -15.97 -14.18
N LYS A 60 8.35 -15.23 -13.89
CA LYS A 60 9.19 -15.45 -12.70
C LYS A 60 8.66 -14.64 -11.53
N GLU A 61 8.33 -15.28 -10.42
CA GLU A 61 7.97 -14.58 -9.18
C GLU A 61 9.18 -13.83 -8.62
N LEU A 62 9.00 -12.55 -8.32
CA LEU A 62 10.04 -11.67 -7.77
C LEU A 62 9.86 -11.50 -6.25
N ASP A 63 8.63 -11.25 -5.82
CA ASP A 63 8.32 -10.98 -4.42
C ASP A 63 6.83 -11.17 -4.08
N GLU A 64 6.54 -11.41 -2.79
CA GLU A 64 5.20 -11.57 -2.26
C GLU A 64 5.01 -10.78 -0.96
N PHE A 65 4.07 -9.83 -0.95
CA PHE A 65 3.65 -9.12 0.25
C PHE A 65 2.45 -9.81 0.91
N LYS A 66 2.64 -10.26 2.16
CA LYS A 66 1.71 -11.15 2.87
C LYS A 66 0.91 -10.48 3.99
N TYR A 67 1.22 -9.24 4.34
CA TYR A 67 0.58 -8.60 5.50
C TYR A 67 -0.83 -8.14 5.20
N PHE A 68 -1.80 -8.90 5.72
CA PHE A 68 -3.20 -8.51 5.80
C PHE A 68 -3.75 -9.07 7.11
N PRO A 69 -4.19 -8.23 8.08
CA PRO A 69 -4.85 -8.71 9.26
C PRO A 69 -6.07 -9.55 8.84
N PRO A 70 -6.18 -10.80 9.34
CA PRO A 70 -7.29 -11.68 9.00
C PRO A 70 -8.63 -11.01 9.28
N ARG A 71 -9.62 -11.19 8.39
CA ARG A 71 -11.01 -10.68 8.51
C ARG A 71 -11.19 -9.16 8.43
N GLU A 72 -10.10 -8.39 8.43
CA GLU A 72 -10.15 -6.93 8.41
C GLU A 72 -10.08 -6.33 7.00
N ILE A 73 -9.37 -7.00 6.08
CA ILE A 73 -9.14 -6.47 4.73
C ILE A 73 -9.87 -7.31 3.69
N PHE A 74 -11.02 -6.82 3.26
CA PHE A 74 -11.64 -7.28 2.02
C PHE A 74 -11.21 -6.35 0.89
N VAL A 75 -10.59 -6.92 -0.13
CA VAL A 75 -10.14 -6.23 -1.34
C VAL A 75 -11.30 -6.14 -2.31
N PHE A 76 -11.62 -4.93 -2.78
CA PHE A 76 -12.69 -4.70 -3.76
C PHE A 76 -12.16 -4.54 -5.16
N ALA A 77 -11.16 -3.69 -5.32
CA ALA A 77 -10.61 -3.34 -6.60
C ALA A 77 -9.10 -3.19 -6.46
N CYS A 78 -8.40 -3.72 -7.46
CA CYS A 78 -6.98 -3.57 -7.64
C CYS A 78 -6.72 -3.17 -9.08
N LYS A 79 -5.81 -2.25 -9.32
CA LYS A 79 -5.36 -1.89 -10.67
C LYS A 79 -3.96 -1.31 -10.61
N CYS A 80 -3.21 -1.51 -11.68
CA CYS A 80 -2.00 -0.73 -11.91
C CYS A 80 -2.39 0.70 -12.32
N ILE A 81 -1.83 1.69 -11.64
CA ILE A 81 -1.92 3.09 -12.07
C ILE A 81 -0.77 3.42 -13.03
N GLU A 82 -0.80 4.60 -13.63
CA GLU A 82 0.07 4.96 -14.77
C GLU A 82 1.57 4.86 -14.45
N ASN A 83 1.96 5.05 -13.19
CA ASN A 83 3.34 4.93 -12.74
C ASN A 83 3.80 3.48 -12.46
N GLY A 84 2.93 2.48 -12.67
CA GLY A 84 3.20 1.06 -12.44
C GLY A 84 2.88 0.54 -11.04
N ASP A 85 2.52 1.44 -10.12
CA ASP A 85 2.13 1.04 -8.77
C ASP A 85 0.77 0.33 -8.77
N LEU A 86 0.60 -0.57 -7.81
CA LEU A 86 -0.66 -1.24 -7.57
C LEU A 86 -1.48 -0.42 -6.56
N ILE A 87 -2.59 0.16 -7.01
CA ILE A 87 -3.62 0.66 -6.09
C ILE A 87 -4.54 -0.47 -5.67
N MET A 88 -4.83 -0.54 -4.37
CA MET A 88 -5.74 -1.47 -3.74
C MET A 88 -6.78 -0.72 -2.92
N ILE A 89 -8.05 -0.89 -3.29
CA ILE A 89 -9.20 -0.34 -2.57
C ILE A 89 -9.81 -1.45 -1.74
N THR A 90 -9.96 -1.18 -0.45
CA THR A 90 -10.39 -2.13 0.57
C THR A 90 -11.60 -1.60 1.34
N LYS A 91 -12.22 -2.44 2.17
CA LYS A 91 -13.26 -2.02 3.14
C LYS A 91 -12.82 -0.97 4.13
N GLN A 92 -11.53 -0.90 4.43
CA GLN A 92 -11.01 0.03 5.41
C GLN A 92 -10.51 1.32 4.76
N GLY A 93 -10.16 1.30 3.48
CA GLY A 93 -9.58 2.46 2.81
C GLY A 93 -8.70 2.06 1.62
N ILE A 94 -7.65 2.84 1.38
CA ILE A 94 -6.80 2.76 0.18
C ILE A 94 -5.37 2.40 0.58
N ARG A 95 -4.77 1.48 -0.17
CA ARG A 95 -3.35 1.12 -0.06
C ARG A 95 -2.72 1.21 -1.44
N ILE A 96 -1.50 1.72 -1.52
CA ILE A 96 -0.72 1.71 -2.77
C ILE A 96 0.59 0.97 -2.50
N PHE A 97 0.91 0.05 -3.41
CA PHE A 97 2.13 -0.74 -3.38
C PHE A 97 2.98 -0.40 -4.58
N THR A 98 4.28 -0.34 -4.35
CA THR A 98 5.31 -0.06 -5.36
C THR A 98 6.36 -1.15 -5.35
N ILE A 99 7.21 -1.16 -6.37
CA ILE A 99 8.37 -2.05 -6.47
C ILE A 99 9.61 -1.18 -6.32
N ILE A 100 10.39 -1.46 -5.29
CA ILE A 100 11.66 -0.78 -5.08
C ILE A 100 12.74 -1.41 -5.96
N GLN A 101 13.43 -0.55 -6.71
CA GLN A 101 14.60 -0.92 -7.50
C GLN A 101 15.88 -0.62 -6.73
N PRO A 102 16.97 -1.38 -6.96
CA PRO A 102 17.10 -2.51 -7.89
C PRO A 102 16.62 -3.86 -7.29
N SER A 103 16.20 -3.88 -6.03
CA SER A 103 15.92 -5.14 -5.30
C SER A 103 14.67 -5.88 -5.77
N LYS A 104 13.83 -5.25 -6.59
CA LYS A 104 12.54 -5.76 -7.10
C LYS A 104 11.61 -6.23 -5.98
N LYS A 105 11.63 -5.54 -4.83
CA LYS A 105 10.81 -5.85 -3.64
C LYS A 105 9.54 -5.00 -3.57
N ILE A 106 8.44 -5.63 -3.15
CA ILE A 106 7.17 -4.94 -2.91
C ILE A 106 7.29 -4.13 -1.62
N LYS A 107 6.96 -2.85 -1.68
CA LYS A 107 6.73 -2.03 -0.49
C LYS A 107 5.38 -1.34 -0.56
N MET A 108 4.78 -1.17 0.62
CA MET A 108 3.67 -0.23 0.77
C MET A 108 4.24 1.19 0.66
N ARG A 109 3.62 2.02 -0.16
CA ARG A 109 4.01 3.41 -0.40
C ARG A 109 2.98 4.41 0.11
N TYR A 110 1.72 3.99 0.23
CA TYR A 110 0.66 4.83 0.74
C TYR A 110 -0.34 4.01 1.55
N PHE A 111 -0.85 4.61 2.62
CA PHE A 111 -1.81 4.00 3.51
C PHE A 111 -2.83 5.04 3.98
N TRP A 112 -4.12 4.74 3.78
CA TRP A 112 -5.18 5.54 4.33
C TRP A 112 -6.34 4.65 4.75
N ASP A 113 -6.68 4.71 6.04
CA ASP A 113 -7.89 4.13 6.57
C ASP A 113 -8.95 5.23 6.70
N ASN A 114 -10.17 4.88 6.32
CA ASN A 114 -11.35 5.72 6.40
C ASN A 114 -12.30 5.15 7.46
N ASP A 115 -12.41 5.86 8.58
CA ASP A 115 -13.27 5.44 9.70
C ASP A 115 -14.73 5.25 9.27
N ARG A 116 -15.26 6.11 8.39
CA ARG A 116 -16.62 5.97 7.90
C ARG A 116 -16.81 4.67 7.11
N TRP A 117 -15.88 4.30 6.24
CA TRP A 117 -15.93 3.02 5.51
C TRP A 117 -15.87 1.85 6.48
N ARG A 118 -14.98 1.94 7.47
CA ARG A 118 -14.83 0.95 8.53
C ARG A 118 -16.11 0.79 9.36
N GLU A 119 -16.78 1.89 9.75
CA GLU A 119 -18.02 1.86 10.53
C GLU A 119 -19.22 1.38 9.70
N ILE A 120 -19.32 1.78 8.43
CA ILE A 120 -20.30 1.21 7.49
C ILE A 120 -20.11 -0.31 7.41
N TRP A 121 -18.87 -0.78 7.38
CA TRP A 121 -18.58 -2.21 7.37
C TRP A 121 -18.95 -2.90 8.68
N LYS A 122 -18.51 -2.37 9.83
CA LYS A 122 -18.85 -2.92 11.16
C LYS A 122 -20.37 -3.00 11.38
N SER A 123 -21.10 -1.98 10.96
CA SER A 123 -22.57 -1.93 11.08
C SER A 123 -23.29 -2.80 10.05
N SER A 124 -22.66 -3.13 8.93
CA SER A 124 -23.19 -4.09 7.99
C SER A 124 -23.14 -5.50 8.59
N LYS A 125 -24.22 -5.96 9.23
CA LYS A 125 -24.44 -7.37 9.61
C LYS A 125 -24.36 -8.35 8.43
N LYS A 126 -24.15 -7.86 7.20
CA LYS A 126 -24.14 -8.62 5.95
C LYS A 126 -22.74 -8.62 5.38
N LEU A 127 -22.09 -9.79 5.43
CA LEU A 127 -20.95 -10.15 4.58
C LEU A 127 -21.23 -10.00 3.06
N GLU A 128 -22.48 -9.69 2.69
CA GLU A 128 -23.02 -9.84 1.33
C GLU A 128 -23.34 -8.54 0.61
N LYS A 129 -23.41 -7.37 1.27
CA LYS A 129 -23.59 -6.13 0.52
C LYS A 129 -22.24 -5.73 -0.10
N PRO A 130 -22.11 -5.70 -1.44
CA PRO A 130 -20.91 -5.17 -2.05
C PRO A 130 -20.76 -3.71 -1.63
N PHE A 131 -19.57 -3.35 -1.17
CA PHE A 131 -19.24 -1.95 -0.89
C PHE A 131 -19.39 -1.15 -2.17
N ASP A 132 -20.05 -0.02 -2.04
CA ASP A 132 -20.46 0.80 -3.16
C ASP A 132 -19.29 1.63 -3.66
N PHE A 133 -18.80 1.28 -4.86
CA PHE A 133 -17.68 1.96 -5.50
C PHE A 133 -18.00 3.43 -5.81
N ASP A 134 -19.29 3.77 -5.98
CA ASP A 134 -19.69 5.16 -6.21
C ASP A 134 -19.43 6.03 -4.99
N GLN A 135 -19.41 5.46 -3.77
CA GLN A 135 -19.00 6.19 -2.57
C GLN A 135 -17.51 6.56 -2.60
N VAL A 136 -16.66 5.69 -3.16
CA VAL A 136 -15.23 5.98 -3.34
C VAL A 136 -15.05 7.11 -4.35
N LYS A 137 -15.75 7.03 -5.49
CA LYS A 137 -15.73 8.08 -6.51
C LYS A 137 -16.22 9.39 -5.93
N VAL A 138 -17.33 9.42 -5.20
CA VAL A 138 -17.87 10.64 -4.58
C VAL A 138 -16.86 11.24 -3.60
N GLU A 139 -16.24 10.43 -2.73
CA GLU A 139 -15.24 10.91 -1.77
C GLU A 139 -13.99 11.46 -2.46
N LEU A 140 -13.49 10.81 -3.50
CA LEU A 140 -12.33 11.28 -4.27
C LEU A 140 -12.66 12.49 -5.15
N SER A 141 -13.86 12.53 -5.76
CA SER A 141 -14.35 13.69 -6.52
C SER A 141 -14.46 14.93 -5.64
N ARG A 142 -14.95 14.80 -4.40
CA ARG A 142 -14.94 15.90 -3.41
C ARG A 142 -13.53 16.41 -3.11
N ARG A 143 -12.53 15.53 -3.19
CA ARG A 143 -11.10 15.85 -3.03
C ARG A 143 -10.43 16.28 -4.33
N ARG A 144 -11.20 16.59 -5.38
CA ARG A 144 -10.71 16.96 -6.72
C ARG A 144 -9.78 15.91 -7.30
N ASN A 145 -10.14 14.65 -7.14
CA ASN A 145 -9.39 13.47 -7.58
C ASN A 145 -8.00 13.31 -6.95
N LYS A 146 -7.73 13.99 -5.83
CA LYS A 146 -6.50 13.78 -5.06
C LYS A 146 -6.68 12.66 -4.04
N LEU A 147 -5.60 11.90 -3.83
CA LEU A 147 -5.58 10.97 -2.70
C LEU A 147 -5.73 11.74 -1.37
N PRO A 148 -6.40 11.16 -0.37
CA PRO A 148 -6.40 11.68 0.99
C PRO A 148 -4.97 11.84 1.55
N PRO A 149 -4.77 12.66 2.58
CA PRO A 149 -3.49 12.67 3.29
C PRO A 149 -3.28 11.34 4.02
N LEU A 150 -2.02 10.96 4.21
CA LEU A 150 -1.61 9.82 5.04
C LEU A 150 -2.33 9.82 6.39
N ASP A 151 -2.92 8.68 6.77
CA ASP A 151 -3.51 8.52 8.10
C ASP A 151 -2.44 8.27 9.15
N ILE A 152 -1.82 9.35 9.64
CA ILE A 152 -0.75 9.30 10.63
C ILE A 152 -1.22 8.64 11.93
N THR A 153 -2.47 8.87 12.35
CA THR A 153 -2.98 8.31 13.61
C THR A 153 -2.98 6.79 13.52
N ARG A 154 -3.59 6.26 12.46
CA ARG A 154 -3.66 4.82 12.26
C ARG A 154 -2.30 4.19 11.96
N LEU A 155 -1.43 4.92 11.26
CA LEU A 155 -0.05 4.50 11.04
C LEU A 155 0.72 4.30 12.34
N ILE A 156 0.56 5.21 13.31
CA ILE A 156 1.17 5.11 14.65
C ILE A 156 0.61 3.91 15.43
N GLU A 157 -0.71 3.68 15.37
CA GLU A 157 -1.35 2.52 16.00
C GLU A 157 -0.83 1.19 15.45
N LEU A 158 -0.65 1.11 14.13
CA LEU A 158 -0.22 -0.10 13.44
C LEU A 158 1.30 -0.25 13.33
N TYR A 159 2.09 0.70 13.83
CA TYR A 159 3.54 0.78 13.67
C TYR A 159 4.29 -0.52 14.06
N GLU A 160 3.83 -1.18 15.13
CA GLU A 160 4.42 -2.42 15.67
C GLU A 160 3.75 -3.68 15.13
N THR A 161 2.98 -3.57 14.05
CA THR A 161 2.39 -4.75 13.43
C THR A 161 3.40 -5.39 12.49
N PHE A 162 3.59 -6.70 12.63
CA PHE A 162 4.49 -7.47 11.78
C PHE A 162 3.85 -8.74 11.24
N TYR A 163 4.46 -9.30 10.20
CA TYR A 163 4.27 -10.69 9.79
C TYR A 163 5.61 -11.41 9.77
N VAL A 164 5.57 -12.74 9.78
CA VAL A 164 6.76 -13.58 9.71
C VAL A 164 6.94 -14.11 8.29
N GLU A 165 8.14 -13.97 7.76
CA GLU A 165 8.57 -14.50 6.48
C GLU A 165 10.00 -15.02 6.59
N ASN A 166 10.24 -16.28 6.22
CA ASN A 166 11.56 -16.92 6.28
C ASN A 166 12.25 -16.79 7.66
N ASN A 167 11.50 -16.93 8.75
CA ASN A 167 11.94 -16.72 10.14
C ASN A 167 12.33 -15.27 10.51
N TYR A 168 12.08 -14.29 9.63
CA TYR A 168 12.28 -12.88 9.90
C TYR A 168 10.94 -12.17 10.14
N ARG A 169 10.95 -11.13 11.00
CA ARG A 169 9.80 -10.24 11.20
C ARG A 169 9.87 -9.08 10.22
N ILE A 170 8.81 -8.91 9.43
CA ILE A 170 8.65 -7.81 8.49
C ILE A 170 7.62 -6.81 9.05
N TRP A 171 7.97 -5.51 9.08
CA TRP A 171 7.22 -4.46 9.77
C TRP A 171 6.71 -3.41 8.78
N PRO A 172 5.62 -3.70 8.04
CA PRO A 172 5.22 -2.88 6.89
C PRO A 172 4.92 -1.41 7.23
N PHE A 173 4.33 -1.13 8.39
CA PHE A 173 4.01 0.23 8.80
C PHE A 173 5.21 1.01 9.34
N LYS A 174 6.14 0.30 9.98
CA LYS A 174 7.42 0.88 10.38
C LYS A 174 8.24 1.25 9.16
N ASP A 175 8.30 0.38 8.17
CA ASP A 175 8.99 0.64 6.90
C ASP A 175 8.32 1.77 6.13
N LEU A 176 6.98 1.80 6.08
CA LEU A 176 6.22 2.89 5.48
C LEU A 176 6.58 4.23 6.13
N LEU A 177 6.47 4.33 7.47
CA LEU A 177 6.78 5.57 8.18
C LEU A 177 8.22 6.03 7.95
N ARG A 178 9.19 5.10 7.97
CA ARG A 178 10.59 5.40 7.68
C ARG A 178 10.78 5.96 6.27
N ASN A 179 10.18 5.34 5.26
CA ASN A 179 10.29 5.82 3.88
C ASN A 179 9.68 7.23 3.73
N TYR A 180 8.55 7.51 4.40
CA TYR A 180 7.95 8.85 4.42
C TYR A 180 8.87 9.88 5.07
N LEU A 181 9.50 9.54 6.18
CA LEU A 181 10.34 10.48 6.93
C LEU A 181 11.76 10.61 6.37
N GLN A 182 12.18 9.73 5.47
CA GLN A 182 13.51 9.78 4.84
C GLN A 182 13.65 10.99 3.89
N ASP A 183 12.56 11.40 3.24
CA ASP A 183 12.55 12.62 2.43
C ASP A 183 12.47 13.86 3.33
N THR A 184 13.45 14.76 3.18
CA THR A 184 13.55 16.00 3.99
C THR A 184 12.31 16.88 3.84
N THR A 185 11.70 16.92 2.65
CA THR A 185 10.48 17.70 2.39
C THR A 185 9.30 17.14 3.19
N THR A 186 9.13 15.82 3.16
CA THR A 186 8.06 15.10 3.87
C THR A 186 8.28 15.12 5.38
N LEU A 187 9.53 15.02 5.85
CA LEU A 187 9.90 15.21 7.25
C LEU A 187 9.56 16.61 7.74
N ALA A 188 9.92 17.66 6.98
CA ALA A 188 9.56 19.04 7.34
C ALA A 188 8.03 19.25 7.39
N LYS A 189 7.29 18.60 6.47
CA LYS A 189 5.83 18.71 6.37
C LYS A 189 5.09 17.96 7.49
N TYR A 190 5.54 16.77 7.85
CA TYR A 190 4.78 15.87 8.74
C TYR A 190 5.47 15.55 10.06
N GLY A 191 6.79 15.73 10.18
CA GLY A 191 7.60 15.32 11.33
C GLY A 191 7.06 15.82 12.66
N LYS A 192 6.75 17.13 12.76
CA LYS A 192 6.15 17.72 13.98
C LYS A 192 4.81 17.08 14.35
N LYS A 193 3.94 16.82 13.36
CA LYS A 193 2.62 16.21 13.58
C LYS A 193 2.74 14.75 14.02
N ILE A 194 3.66 14.00 13.42
CA ILE A 194 3.92 12.60 13.78
C ILE A 194 4.53 12.54 15.19
N LEU A 195 5.49 13.42 15.49
CA LEU A 195 6.14 13.50 16.80
C LEU A 195 5.13 13.73 17.92
N TYR A 196 4.27 14.75 17.81
CA TYR A 196 3.25 15.02 18.83
C TYR A 196 2.28 13.85 19.00
N LYS A 197 1.78 13.28 17.90
CA LYS A 197 0.90 12.12 17.99
C LYS A 197 1.59 10.90 18.61
N ALA A 198 2.88 10.71 18.35
CA ALA A 198 3.65 9.63 18.96
C ALA A 198 3.84 9.84 20.47
N ILE A 199 4.10 11.09 20.91
CA ILE A 199 4.17 11.45 22.33
C ILE A 199 2.83 11.19 23.02
N ASP A 200 1.73 11.68 22.44
CA ASP A 200 0.38 11.49 22.97
C ASP A 200 0.01 10.00 23.08
N ALA A 201 0.38 9.22 22.07
CA ALA A 201 0.18 7.77 22.03
C ALA A 201 1.20 6.96 22.86
N LYS A 202 2.14 7.64 23.55
CA LYS A 202 3.23 7.03 24.33
C LYS A 202 4.09 6.04 23.52
N LYS A 203 4.29 6.31 22.23
CA LYS A 203 5.10 5.51 21.30
C LYS A 203 6.55 6.00 21.26
N GLY A 204 7.31 5.70 22.32
CA GLY A 204 8.71 6.16 22.48
C GLY A 204 9.64 5.77 21.33
N ASN A 205 9.43 4.59 20.74
CA ASN A 205 10.21 4.11 19.58
C ASN A 205 10.00 4.92 18.29
N ILE A 206 8.84 5.58 18.11
CA ILE A 206 8.59 6.50 16.99
C ILE A 206 9.22 7.86 17.28
N VAL A 207 9.17 8.32 18.54
CA VAL A 207 9.84 9.55 18.98
C VAL A 207 11.34 9.46 18.72
N GLU A 208 11.97 8.37 19.17
CA GLU A 208 13.39 8.11 18.95
C GLU A 208 13.75 8.08 17.46
N LEU A 209 12.92 7.43 16.64
CA LEU A 209 13.11 7.41 15.18
C LEU A 209 13.18 8.81 14.58
N ILE A 210 12.24 9.68 14.94
CA ILE A 210 12.16 11.05 14.41
C ILE A 210 13.35 11.88 14.90
N CYS A 211 13.68 11.79 16.19
CA CYS A 211 14.82 12.52 16.75
C CYS A 211 16.14 12.14 16.06
N ASN A 212 16.36 10.85 15.81
CA ASN A 212 17.55 10.36 15.11
C ASN A 212 17.63 10.78 13.64
N MET A 213 16.51 11.14 13.01
CA MET A 213 16.47 11.66 11.63
C MET A 213 16.71 13.18 11.56
N CYS A 214 16.63 13.88 12.69
CA CYS A 214 16.85 15.33 12.78
C CYS A 214 18.26 15.71 13.26
N LEU A 215 19.08 14.71 13.62
CA LEU A 215 20.50 14.85 13.99
C LEU A 215 21.39 14.67 12.76
#